data_AF-A0A8T4MQP9-F1
#
_entry.id   AF-A0A8T4MQP9-F1
#
_cell.length_a   1.000
_cell.length_b   1.000
_cell.length_c   1.000
_cell.angle_alpha   90.00
_cell.angle_beta   90.00
_cell.angle_gamma   90.00
#
_symmetry.space_group_name_H-M   'P 1'
#
loop_
_entity.id
_entity.type
_entity.pdbx_description
1 polymer ?
#
loop_
_entity_poly.entity_id
_entity_poly.type
_entity_poly.pdbx_seq_one_letter_code
_entity_poly.pdbx_strand_id
1 'polypeptide(L)'
;MKIGEKRAQVSVFIIIAIIILVIIVSFFLLNFTDIKSNEEIYPDILPVYLHVQNCVNKVGEESIYYIGETGGYLEIPEPSLDNIAFYLHDGKNYMPSKEKIEEQLSFYMDFMLPFCILDFEELPDFQINFGEIKTKTFIEEQKVVFDIEYPLSIKKGENSYFLKNFNMEIHVKLGVIYDSIKEYMDVQMNKTDSVCASCLYSLGEKNELNFHVLDTNESNILLFIARDENIKILGEDYHFYFANKLDK
;
A
#
# COMPACT_ATOMS: atom_id res chain seq x y z
N MET A 1 36.68 -63.43 15.99
CA MET A 1 36.31 -62.20 16.74
C MET A 1 36.29 -61.05 15.75
N LYS A 2 35.11 -60.57 15.33
CA LYS A 2 34.96 -59.52 14.30
C LYS A 2 35.26 -58.16 14.90
N ILE A 3 36.26 -57.46 14.37
CA ILE A 3 36.56 -56.05 14.67
C ILE A 3 35.76 -55.21 13.68
N GLY A 4 34.70 -54.54 14.15
CA GLY A 4 33.81 -53.73 13.32
C GLY A 4 34.24 -52.27 13.26
N GLU A 5 34.33 -51.76 12.03
CA GLU A 5 34.69 -50.40 11.64
C GLU A 5 33.82 -49.33 12.34
N LYS A 6 34.41 -48.51 13.22
CA LYS A 6 33.74 -47.37 13.87
C LYS A 6 34.49 -46.04 13.69
N ARG A 7 35.01 -45.78 12.49
CA ARG A 7 35.65 -44.49 12.16
C ARG A 7 34.98 -43.71 11.01
N ALA A 8 34.09 -44.34 10.25
CA ALA A 8 33.36 -43.68 9.15
C ALA A 8 32.10 -42.94 9.61
N GLN A 9 31.52 -43.28 10.77
CA GLN A 9 30.23 -42.72 11.21
C GLN A 9 30.36 -41.29 11.77
N VAL A 10 31.50 -40.95 12.37
CA VAL A 10 31.74 -39.60 12.93
C VAL A 10 31.87 -38.56 11.80
N SER A 11 32.46 -38.94 10.67
CA SER A 11 32.58 -38.06 9.49
C SER A 11 31.21 -37.68 8.93
N VAL A 12 30.22 -38.59 8.97
CA VAL A 12 28.87 -38.32 8.47
C VAL A 12 28.18 -37.24 9.31
N PHE A 13 28.29 -37.29 10.64
CA PHE A 13 27.70 -36.27 11.51
C PHE A 13 28.34 -34.88 11.33
N ILE A 14 29.65 -34.84 11.09
CA ILE A 14 30.36 -33.57 10.82
C ILE A 14 29.90 -32.96 9.50
N ILE A 15 29.74 -33.77 8.44
CA ILE A 15 29.25 -33.31 7.15
C ILE A 15 27.82 -32.77 7.26
N ILE A 16 26.94 -33.46 7.99
CA ILE A 16 25.56 -33.03 8.20
C ILE A 16 25.50 -31.70 8.97
N ALA A 17 26.32 -31.53 10.03
CA ALA A 17 26.36 -30.28 10.79
C ALA A 17 26.83 -29.10 9.93
N ILE A 18 27.82 -29.30 9.05
CA ILE A 18 28.29 -28.27 8.12
C ILE A 18 27.20 -27.90 7.12
N ILE A 19 26.47 -28.89 6.57
CA ILE A 19 25.36 -28.64 5.65
C ILE A 19 24.26 -27.82 6.33
N ILE A 20 23.87 -28.18 7.55
CA ILE A 20 22.86 -27.44 8.33
C ILE A 20 23.35 -26.01 8.60
N LEU A 21 24.61 -25.83 8.98
CA LEU A 21 25.20 -24.50 9.20
C LEU A 21 25.15 -23.65 7.92
N VAL A 22 25.51 -24.21 6.77
CA VAL A 22 25.46 -23.52 5.47
C VAL A 22 24.03 -23.16 5.09
N ILE A 23 23.06 -24.04 5.35
CA ILE A 23 21.63 -23.75 5.09
C ILE A 23 21.14 -22.61 5.97
N ILE A 24 21.47 -22.62 7.27
CA ILE A 24 21.09 -21.55 8.20
C ILE A 24 21.73 -20.23 7.78
N VAL A 25 23.04 -20.22 7.52
CA VAL A 25 23.76 -19.02 7.07
C VAL A 25 23.18 -18.52 5.74
N SER A 26 22.93 -19.41 4.78
CA SER A 26 22.32 -19.06 3.50
C SER A 26 20.90 -18.52 3.68
N PHE A 27 20.10 -19.09 4.57
CA PHE A 27 18.75 -18.61 4.89
C PHE A 27 18.79 -17.21 5.50
N PHE A 28 19.72 -16.95 6.42
CA PHE A 28 19.93 -15.62 6.97
C PHE A 28 20.45 -14.63 5.92
N LEU A 29 21.38 -15.04 5.05
CA LEU A 29 21.91 -14.17 3.98
C LEU A 29 20.84 -13.83 2.93
N LEU A 30 19.96 -14.77 2.58
CA LEU A 30 18.87 -14.55 1.63
C LEU A 30 17.71 -13.71 2.22
N ASN A 31 17.50 -13.75 3.53
CA ASN A 31 16.52 -12.89 4.20
C ASN A 31 17.05 -11.49 4.52
N PHE A 32 18.37 -11.26 4.43
CA PHE A 32 18.98 -9.94 4.61
C PHE A 32 19.06 -9.12 3.31
N THR A 33 18.71 -9.69 2.15
CA THR A 33 18.84 -9.02 0.85
C THR A 33 17.70 -8.09 0.46
N ASP A 34 16.67 -7.90 1.31
CA ASP A 34 15.57 -6.95 1.07
C ASP A 34 15.74 -5.59 1.76
N ILE A 35 16.97 -5.21 2.12
CA ILE A 35 17.25 -3.81 2.50
C ILE A 35 17.44 -3.01 1.20
N LYS A 36 16.32 -2.55 0.63
CA LYS A 36 16.31 -1.43 -0.33
C LYS A 36 17.14 -0.28 0.26
N SER A 37 18.00 0.31 -0.56
CA SER A 37 19.07 1.27 -0.24
C SER A 37 18.88 2.08 1.06
N ASN A 38 19.55 1.68 2.14
CA ASN A 38 19.77 2.59 3.26
C ASN A 38 20.90 3.55 2.89
N GLU A 39 20.55 4.79 2.54
CA GLU A 39 21.44 5.91 2.81
C GLU A 39 21.82 5.82 4.30
N GLU A 40 23.11 5.80 4.62
CA GLU A 40 23.57 5.70 6.00
C GLU A 40 23.14 6.96 6.76
N ILE A 41 22.12 6.83 7.61
CA ILE A 41 21.56 7.98 8.33
C ILE A 41 22.46 8.34 9.50
N TYR A 42 23.07 9.52 9.42
CA TYR A 42 23.93 10.03 10.47
C TYR A 42 23.13 10.29 11.76
N PRO A 43 23.64 9.90 12.95
CA PRO A 43 22.97 10.12 14.23
C PRO A 43 22.60 11.60 14.48
N ASP A 44 23.38 12.54 13.94
CA ASP A 44 23.18 13.97 14.11
C ASP A 44 21.89 14.51 13.49
N ILE A 45 21.41 13.88 12.41
CA ILE A 45 20.19 14.25 11.66
C ILE A 45 19.03 13.27 11.89
N LEU A 46 19.21 12.28 12.76
CA LEU A 46 18.17 11.30 13.08
C LEU A 46 16.83 11.95 13.47
N PRO A 47 16.78 13.05 14.25
CA PRO A 47 15.52 13.74 14.55
C PRO A 47 14.79 14.25 13.29
N VAL A 48 15.53 14.78 12.31
CA VAL A 48 14.96 15.27 11.04
C VAL A 48 14.41 14.10 10.22
N TYR A 49 15.20 13.03 10.09
CA TYR A 49 14.75 11.83 9.38
C TYR A 49 13.47 11.24 10.00
N LEU A 50 13.45 11.06 11.32
CA LEU A 50 12.30 10.49 12.02
C LEU A 50 11.05 11.39 11.90
N HIS A 51 11.20 12.71 11.95
CA HIS A 51 10.10 13.64 11.73
C HIS A 51 9.46 13.44 10.35
N VAL A 52 10.29 13.44 9.30
CA VAL A 52 9.81 13.24 7.93
C VAL A 52 9.23 11.83 7.75
N GLN A 53 9.90 10.80 8.24
CA GLN A 53 9.44 9.41 8.11
C GLN A 53 8.10 9.19 8.82
N ASN A 54 7.90 9.78 10.00
CA ASN A 54 6.61 9.71 10.70
C ASN A 54 5.51 10.41 9.90
N CYS A 55 5.80 11.55 9.29
CA CYS A 55 4.86 12.24 8.42
C CYS A 55 4.54 11.46 7.16
N VAL A 56 5.54 10.87 6.51
CA VAL A 56 5.36 9.97 5.36
C VAL A 56 4.42 8.82 5.75
N ASN A 57 4.71 8.11 6.84
CA ASN A 57 3.87 7.00 7.30
C ASN A 57 2.43 7.42 7.56
N LYS A 58 2.23 8.54 8.27
CA LYS A 58 0.90 9.07 8.59
C LYS A 58 0.12 9.45 7.34
N VAL A 59 0.72 10.26 6.47
CA VAL A 59 0.07 10.75 5.24
C VAL A 59 -0.23 9.60 4.29
N GLY A 60 0.63 8.59 4.21
CA GLY A 60 0.38 7.40 3.40
C GLY A 60 -0.82 6.59 3.92
N GLU A 61 -0.92 6.36 5.24
CA GLU A 61 -2.09 5.68 5.82
C GLU A 61 -3.40 6.46 5.58
N GLU A 62 -3.37 7.79 5.77
CA GLU A 62 -4.49 8.68 5.47
C GLU A 62 -4.88 8.63 3.99
N SER A 63 -3.91 8.56 3.08
CA SER A 63 -4.16 8.48 1.64
C SER A 63 -4.85 7.18 1.23
N ILE A 64 -4.42 6.04 1.77
CA ILE A 64 -5.02 4.73 1.50
C ILE A 64 -6.43 4.66 2.06
N TYR A 65 -6.63 5.14 3.27
CA TYR A 65 -7.95 5.24 3.87
C TYR A 65 -8.88 6.07 2.99
N TYR A 66 -8.46 7.30 2.64
CA TYR A 66 -9.26 8.21 1.83
C TYR A 66 -9.60 7.64 0.45
N ILE A 67 -8.62 7.06 -0.27
CA ILE A 67 -8.84 6.51 -1.60
C ILE A 67 -9.84 5.34 -1.60
N GLY A 68 -9.90 4.59 -0.49
CA GLY A 68 -10.88 3.53 -0.28
C GLY A 68 -12.29 4.08 -0.14
N GLU A 69 -12.48 5.12 0.67
CA GLU A 69 -13.77 5.78 0.91
C GLU A 69 -14.38 6.41 -0.37
N THR A 70 -13.54 6.85 -1.31
CA THR A 70 -13.99 7.55 -2.53
C THR A 70 -14.04 6.69 -3.78
N GLY A 71 -13.64 5.43 -3.70
CA GLY A 71 -13.62 4.51 -4.83
C GLY A 71 -12.48 4.74 -5.83
N GLY A 72 -11.29 5.08 -5.34
CA GLY A 72 -10.10 5.18 -6.18
C GLY A 72 -9.77 6.59 -6.66
N TYR A 73 -10.45 7.63 -6.16
CA TYR A 73 -10.30 9.01 -6.62
C TYR A 73 -10.01 9.99 -5.48
N LEU A 74 -9.00 10.84 -5.63
CA LEU A 74 -8.88 12.02 -4.80
C LEU A 74 -9.83 13.12 -5.28
N GLU A 75 -9.79 13.40 -6.57
CA GLU A 75 -10.75 14.26 -7.25
C GLU A 75 -11.86 13.40 -7.84
N ILE A 76 -12.97 13.28 -7.11
CA ILE A 76 -14.09 12.42 -7.49
C ILE A 76 -14.77 13.01 -8.74
N PRO A 77 -14.87 12.25 -9.84
CA PRO A 77 -15.55 12.72 -11.04
C PRO A 77 -17.06 12.76 -10.85
N GLU A 78 -17.74 13.69 -11.53
CA GLU A 78 -19.20 13.68 -11.66
C GLU A 78 -19.63 12.69 -12.77
N PRO A 79 -20.68 11.87 -12.55
CA PRO A 79 -21.53 11.82 -11.35
C PRO A 79 -20.87 11.09 -10.19
N SER A 80 -21.29 11.41 -8.96
CA SER A 80 -20.90 10.71 -7.71
C SER A 80 -22.10 10.48 -6.78
N LEU A 81 -21.98 9.51 -5.87
CA LEU A 81 -22.94 9.25 -4.79
C LEU A 81 -22.32 9.65 -3.46
N ASP A 82 -22.69 10.80 -2.90
CA ASP A 82 -22.17 11.29 -1.61
C ASP A 82 -20.63 11.22 -1.50
N ASN A 83 -19.91 11.64 -2.55
CA ASN A 83 -18.44 11.58 -2.71
C ASN A 83 -17.86 10.18 -3.01
N ILE A 84 -18.70 9.21 -3.36
CA ILE A 84 -18.29 7.88 -3.82
C ILE A 84 -18.41 7.83 -5.34
N ALA A 85 -17.35 7.45 -6.03
CA ALA A 85 -17.35 7.37 -7.48
C ALA A 85 -18.31 6.30 -8.01
N PHE A 86 -19.03 6.63 -9.09
CA PHE A 86 -19.72 5.62 -9.88
C PHE A 86 -18.73 4.81 -10.71
N TYR A 87 -18.89 3.49 -10.73
CA TYR A 87 -18.16 2.60 -11.64
C TYR A 87 -19.04 2.17 -12.82
N LEU A 88 -20.35 2.00 -12.61
CA LEU A 88 -21.34 1.88 -13.67
C LEU A 88 -22.34 3.02 -13.57
N HIS A 89 -22.48 3.81 -14.63
CA HIS A 89 -23.54 4.81 -14.75
C HIS A 89 -23.94 4.99 -16.22
N ASP A 90 -25.25 4.99 -16.51
CA ASP A 90 -25.82 5.08 -17.86
C ASP A 90 -25.14 4.13 -18.87
N GLY A 91 -24.97 2.86 -18.48
CA GLY A 91 -24.35 1.81 -19.31
C GLY A 91 -22.85 1.98 -19.60
N LYS A 92 -22.15 2.88 -18.90
CA LYS A 92 -20.70 3.13 -19.09
C LYS A 92 -19.89 2.72 -17.88
N ASN A 93 -18.67 2.25 -18.14
CA ASN A 93 -17.67 1.96 -17.13
C ASN A 93 -16.85 3.21 -16.80
N TYR A 94 -16.88 3.62 -15.55
CA TYR A 94 -16.16 4.75 -14.97
C TYR A 94 -15.10 4.33 -13.96
N MET A 95 -14.88 3.03 -13.77
CA MET A 95 -13.83 2.51 -12.90
C MET A 95 -12.45 3.06 -13.31
N PRO A 96 -11.65 3.58 -12.37
CA PRO A 96 -10.31 4.07 -12.67
C PRO A 96 -9.37 2.92 -13.05
N SER A 97 -8.35 3.21 -13.85
CA SER A 97 -7.24 2.28 -14.02
C SER A 97 -6.39 2.23 -12.74
N LYS A 98 -5.64 1.13 -12.53
CA LYS A 98 -4.75 0.98 -11.38
C LYS A 98 -3.72 2.09 -11.32
N GLU A 99 -3.15 2.41 -12.49
CA GLU A 99 -2.19 3.48 -12.67
C GLU A 99 -2.79 4.84 -12.30
N LYS A 100 -4.09 5.04 -12.57
CA LYS A 100 -4.76 6.27 -12.16
C LYS A 100 -4.87 6.38 -10.64
N ILE A 101 -5.17 5.29 -9.94
CA ILE A 101 -5.21 5.28 -8.47
C ILE A 101 -3.80 5.55 -7.91
N GLU A 102 -2.76 4.95 -8.47
CA GLU A 102 -1.35 5.22 -8.11
C GLU A 102 -0.97 6.70 -8.30
N GLU A 103 -1.40 7.33 -9.39
CA GLU A 103 -1.22 8.77 -9.61
C GLU A 103 -1.93 9.61 -8.53
N GLN A 104 -3.18 9.26 -8.17
CA GLN A 104 -3.96 9.98 -7.15
C GLN A 104 -3.32 9.86 -5.77
N LEU A 105 -2.83 8.68 -5.39
CA LEU A 105 -2.12 8.44 -4.14
C LEU A 105 -0.79 9.21 -4.09
N SER A 106 -0.05 9.23 -5.20
CA SER A 106 1.20 9.99 -5.31
C SER A 106 0.95 11.49 -5.13
N PHE A 107 -0.08 12.01 -5.80
CA PHE A 107 -0.48 13.41 -5.66
C PHE A 107 -0.95 13.75 -4.25
N TYR A 108 -1.71 12.86 -3.58
CA TYR A 108 -2.11 13.05 -2.19
C TYR A 108 -0.88 13.21 -1.28
N MET A 109 0.12 12.33 -1.42
CA MET A 109 1.37 12.41 -0.66
C MET A 109 2.09 13.74 -0.91
N ASP A 110 2.30 14.11 -2.19
CA ASP A 110 2.99 15.34 -2.57
C ASP A 110 2.29 16.59 -2.01
N PHE A 111 0.95 16.58 -1.99
CA PHE A 111 0.15 17.69 -1.52
C PHE A 111 0.09 17.77 0.02
N MET A 112 -0.10 16.64 0.70
CA MET A 112 -0.36 16.60 2.14
C MET A 112 0.90 16.57 3.01
N LEU A 113 2.01 16.02 2.50
CA LEU A 113 3.25 15.87 3.26
C LEU A 113 3.81 17.19 3.81
N PRO A 114 3.82 18.32 3.08
CA PRO A 114 4.24 19.63 3.62
C PRO A 114 3.44 20.07 4.84
N PHE A 115 2.12 19.84 4.84
CA PHE A 115 1.24 20.22 5.95
C PHE A 115 1.45 19.36 7.19
N CYS A 116 1.94 18.13 7.04
CA CYS A 116 2.38 17.34 8.18
C CYS A 116 3.73 17.82 8.74
N ILE A 117 4.69 18.14 7.86
CA ILE A 117 6.06 18.51 8.25
C ILE A 117 6.11 19.89 8.93
N LEU A 118 5.24 20.82 8.52
CA LEU A 118 5.15 22.19 9.04
C LEU A 118 6.49 22.93 8.97
N ASP A 119 7.13 22.91 7.79
CA ASP A 119 8.41 23.59 7.52
C ASP A 119 9.51 23.37 8.57
N PHE A 120 9.45 22.23 9.28
CA PHE A 120 10.36 21.85 10.36
C PHE A 120 10.39 22.82 11.56
N GLU A 121 9.29 23.53 11.83
CA GLU A 121 9.18 24.49 12.95
C GLU A 121 9.55 23.89 14.32
N GLU A 122 9.31 22.59 14.51
CA GLU A 122 9.61 21.86 15.74
C GLU A 122 11.10 21.48 15.92
N LEU A 123 11.95 21.79 14.94
CA LEU A 123 13.38 21.42 14.91
C LEU A 123 14.29 22.66 14.80
N PRO A 124 14.24 23.60 15.77
CA PRO A 124 14.95 24.89 15.68
C PRO A 124 16.49 24.77 15.70
N ASP A 125 17.03 23.64 16.14
CA ASP A 125 18.48 23.39 16.18
C ASP A 125 19.09 23.11 14.79
N PHE A 126 18.25 23.00 13.75
CA PHE A 126 18.66 22.67 12.40
C PHE A 126 18.37 23.83 11.43
N GLN A 127 19.30 24.09 10.50
CA GLN A 127 19.00 24.90 9.32
C GLN A 127 18.71 23.98 8.16
N ILE A 128 17.44 23.92 7.73
CA ILE A 128 16.98 22.98 6.71
C ILE A 128 16.52 23.77 5.50
N ASN A 129 17.11 23.48 4.35
CA ASN A 129 16.58 23.88 3.05
C ASN A 129 16.02 22.64 2.36
N PHE A 130 14.84 22.75 1.76
CA PHE A 130 14.14 21.63 1.15
C PHE A 130 13.70 21.96 -0.28
N GLY A 131 13.68 20.94 -1.14
CA GLY A 131 13.18 21.06 -2.50
C GLY A 131 11.75 20.52 -2.66
N GLU A 132 11.31 20.42 -3.92
CA GLU A 132 10.00 19.85 -4.25
C GLU A 132 9.91 18.38 -3.84
N ILE A 133 8.75 17.99 -3.32
CA ILE A 133 8.40 16.59 -3.04
C ILE A 133 7.89 15.97 -4.35
N LYS A 134 8.36 14.76 -4.65
CA LYS A 134 7.86 13.95 -5.77
C LYS A 134 7.69 12.52 -5.32
N THR A 135 6.47 12.02 -5.41
CA THR A 135 6.13 10.66 -4.99
C THR A 135 5.83 9.79 -6.19
N LYS A 136 6.23 8.52 -6.11
CA LYS A 136 5.70 7.44 -6.95
C LYS A 136 5.08 6.39 -6.07
N THR A 137 3.86 6.00 -6.41
CA THR A 137 3.12 4.96 -5.71
C THR A 137 3.00 3.73 -6.59
N PHE A 138 3.11 2.56 -5.99
CA PHE A 138 2.91 1.27 -6.66
C PHE A 138 1.94 0.41 -5.85
N ILE A 139 0.86 -0.02 -6.48
CA ILE A 139 -0.12 -0.93 -5.90
C ILE A 139 0.28 -2.36 -6.28
N GLU A 140 0.88 -3.07 -5.33
CA GLU A 140 1.13 -4.50 -5.43
C GLU A 140 -0.06 -5.30 -4.86
N GLU A 141 -0.01 -6.63 -4.95
CA GLU A 141 -1.12 -7.48 -4.50
C GLU A 141 -1.40 -7.32 -2.99
N GLN A 142 -0.35 -7.34 -2.17
CA GLN A 142 -0.44 -7.40 -0.70
C GLN A 142 0.02 -6.13 0.01
N LYS A 143 0.50 -5.14 -0.76
CA LYS A 143 1.01 -3.89 -0.21
C LYS A 143 0.92 -2.75 -1.22
N VAL A 144 0.96 -1.54 -0.69
CA VAL A 144 1.17 -0.32 -1.47
C VAL A 144 2.49 0.29 -1.06
N VAL A 145 3.33 0.59 -2.04
CA VAL A 145 4.66 1.15 -1.86
C VAL A 145 4.65 2.60 -2.29
N PHE A 146 5.16 3.49 -1.43
CA PHE A 146 5.41 4.88 -1.79
C PHE A 146 6.92 5.13 -1.77
N ASP A 147 7.44 5.59 -2.91
CA ASP A 147 8.81 6.06 -3.08
C ASP A 147 8.78 7.58 -3.18
N ILE A 148 9.33 8.27 -2.18
CA ILE A 148 9.27 9.72 -2.04
C ILE A 148 10.67 10.30 -2.25
N GLU A 149 10.80 11.18 -3.23
CA GLU A 149 11.95 12.06 -3.41
C GLU A 149 11.65 13.40 -2.74
N TYR A 150 12.33 13.68 -1.62
CA TYR A 150 12.25 14.94 -0.90
C TYR A 150 13.66 15.41 -0.50
N PRO A 151 14.33 16.21 -1.35
CA PRO A 151 15.72 16.60 -1.14
C PRO A 151 15.84 17.65 -0.03
N LEU A 152 16.58 17.29 1.02
CA LEU A 152 16.86 18.08 2.21
C LEU A 152 18.35 18.37 2.33
N SER A 153 18.69 19.66 2.43
CA SER A 153 20.02 20.13 2.80
C SER A 153 20.00 20.62 4.24
N ILE A 154 20.62 19.86 5.14
CA ILE A 154 20.52 20.05 6.59
C ILE A 154 21.87 20.51 7.13
N LYS A 155 21.89 21.58 7.93
CA LYS A 155 23.08 22.01 8.69
C LYS A 155 22.83 21.97 10.18
N LYS A 156 23.82 21.48 10.92
CA LYS A 156 23.86 21.45 12.38
C LYS A 156 25.27 21.80 12.85
N GLY A 157 25.44 22.99 13.41
CA GLY A 157 26.76 23.54 13.71
C GLY A 157 27.61 23.70 12.44
N GLU A 158 28.78 23.06 12.40
CA GLU A 158 29.71 23.08 11.26
C GLU A 158 29.44 21.97 10.24
N ASN A 159 28.62 20.96 10.59
CA ASN A 159 28.35 19.82 9.74
C ASN A 159 27.19 20.10 8.78
N SER A 160 27.30 19.57 7.57
CA SER A 160 26.26 19.62 6.53
C SER A 160 25.94 18.20 6.06
N TYR A 161 24.66 17.92 5.90
CA TYR A 161 24.13 16.63 5.49
C TYR A 161 23.14 16.83 4.33
N PHE A 162 23.01 15.78 3.52
CA PHE A 162 22.03 15.72 2.45
C PHE A 162 21.24 14.43 2.61
N LEU A 163 19.91 14.54 2.59
CA LEU A 163 18.98 13.43 2.68
C LEU A 163 17.95 13.63 1.57
N LYS A 164 17.64 12.58 0.82
CA LYS A 164 16.82 12.75 -0.38
C LYS A 164 15.65 11.78 -0.47
N ASN A 165 15.89 10.51 -0.14
CA ASN A 165 14.95 9.45 -0.45
C ASN A 165 14.28 8.97 0.83
N PHE A 166 12.95 8.84 0.77
CA PHE A 166 12.14 8.23 1.80
C PHE A 166 11.27 7.16 1.16
N ASN A 167 10.94 6.13 1.92
CA ASN A 167 10.10 5.05 1.46
C ASN A 167 9.14 4.64 2.56
N MET A 168 8.01 4.08 2.14
CA MET A 168 7.10 3.39 3.04
C MET A 168 6.35 2.29 2.31
N GLU A 169 5.96 1.27 3.06
CA GLU A 169 5.17 0.15 2.56
C GLU A 169 3.99 -0.09 3.50
N ILE A 170 2.77 0.03 2.98
CA ILE A 170 1.53 -0.25 3.72
C ILE A 170 1.06 -1.63 3.30
N HIS A 171 0.97 -2.55 4.25
CA HIS A 171 0.49 -3.91 4.03
C HIS A 171 -1.04 -3.91 3.98
N VAL A 172 -1.58 -3.64 2.80
CA VAL A 172 -3.01 -3.64 2.47
C VAL A 172 -3.23 -4.39 1.17
N LYS A 173 -4.31 -5.17 1.08
CA LYS A 173 -4.71 -5.93 -0.11
C LYS A 173 -5.36 -5.06 -1.20
N LEU A 174 -4.95 -3.80 -1.36
CA LEU A 174 -5.55 -2.89 -2.33
C LEU A 174 -5.43 -3.42 -3.76
N GLY A 175 -4.31 -4.07 -4.12
CA GLY A 175 -4.15 -4.71 -5.43
C GLY A 175 -5.15 -5.84 -5.65
N VAL A 176 -5.32 -6.73 -4.67
CA VAL A 176 -6.31 -7.83 -4.72
C VAL A 176 -7.75 -7.29 -4.79
N ILE A 177 -8.07 -6.25 -4.00
CA ILE A 177 -9.38 -5.59 -4.04
C ILE A 177 -9.63 -5.01 -5.43
N TYR A 178 -8.68 -4.25 -5.98
CA TYR A 178 -8.79 -3.66 -7.31
C TYR A 178 -9.02 -4.72 -8.38
N ASP A 179 -8.21 -5.77 -8.41
CA ASP A 179 -8.30 -6.82 -9.43
C ASP A 179 -9.63 -7.61 -9.28
N SER A 180 -10.12 -7.81 -8.06
CA SER A 180 -11.44 -8.42 -7.80
C SER A 180 -12.59 -7.57 -8.31
N ILE A 181 -12.57 -6.25 -8.03
CA ILE A 181 -13.60 -5.33 -8.50
C ILE A 181 -13.55 -5.22 -10.02
N LYS A 182 -12.36 -5.23 -10.62
CA LYS A 182 -12.21 -5.22 -12.08
C LYS A 182 -12.82 -6.48 -12.71
N GLU A 183 -12.52 -7.67 -12.17
CA GLU A 183 -13.11 -8.93 -12.63
C GLU A 183 -14.65 -8.90 -12.52
N TYR A 184 -15.18 -8.34 -11.42
CA TYR A 184 -16.61 -8.11 -11.26
C TYR A 184 -17.18 -7.12 -12.30
N MET A 185 -16.52 -5.98 -12.50
CA MET A 185 -16.98 -4.95 -13.42
C MET A 185 -16.98 -5.45 -14.87
N ASP A 186 -16.01 -6.27 -15.29
CA ASP A 186 -16.00 -6.90 -16.62
C ASP A 186 -17.26 -7.75 -16.84
N VAL A 187 -17.75 -8.45 -15.81
CA VAL A 187 -19.02 -9.19 -15.87
C VAL A 187 -20.21 -8.24 -15.84
N GLN A 188 -20.20 -7.24 -14.94
CA GLN A 188 -21.27 -6.26 -14.78
C GLN A 188 -21.52 -5.46 -16.06
N MET A 189 -20.47 -5.15 -16.83
CA MET A 189 -20.60 -4.44 -18.10
C MET A 189 -21.25 -5.28 -19.22
N ASN A 190 -21.31 -6.60 -19.08
CA ASN A 190 -22.09 -7.45 -19.99
C ASN A 190 -23.58 -7.52 -19.63
N LYS A 191 -23.95 -7.16 -18.39
CA LYS A 191 -25.33 -7.15 -17.90
C LYS A 191 -25.54 -6.03 -16.89
N THR A 192 -25.94 -4.86 -17.40
CA THR A 192 -26.01 -3.61 -16.63
C THR A 192 -27.30 -3.40 -15.84
N ASP A 193 -28.32 -4.24 -16.05
CA ASP A 193 -29.66 -4.13 -15.45
C ASP A 193 -29.82 -4.91 -14.12
N SER A 194 -28.80 -5.68 -13.72
CA SER A 194 -28.86 -6.55 -12.55
C SER A 194 -27.48 -6.87 -11.99
N VAL A 195 -27.43 -7.29 -10.73
CA VAL A 195 -26.19 -7.67 -10.04
C VAL A 195 -26.02 -9.18 -10.04
N CYS A 196 -24.83 -9.65 -10.39
CA CYS A 196 -24.45 -11.05 -10.22
C CYS A 196 -23.98 -11.33 -8.77
N ALA A 197 -24.91 -11.59 -7.86
CA ALA A 197 -24.58 -11.90 -6.46
C ALA A 197 -23.67 -13.12 -6.30
N SER A 198 -23.87 -14.17 -7.13
CA SER A 198 -23.00 -15.36 -7.11
C SER A 198 -21.57 -15.05 -7.58
N CYS A 199 -21.40 -14.11 -8.51
CA CYS A 199 -20.07 -13.68 -8.96
C CYS A 199 -19.32 -13.00 -7.81
N LEU A 200 -19.96 -12.05 -7.12
CA LEU A 200 -19.37 -11.38 -5.96
C LEU A 200 -19.02 -12.36 -4.84
N TYR A 201 -19.91 -13.30 -4.53
CA TYR A 201 -19.63 -14.34 -3.52
C TYR A 201 -18.41 -15.19 -3.93
N SER A 202 -18.36 -15.64 -5.18
CA SER A 202 -17.22 -16.45 -5.67
C SER A 202 -15.90 -15.69 -5.67
N LEU A 203 -15.91 -14.39 -5.98
CA LEU A 203 -14.74 -13.53 -5.92
C LEU A 203 -14.28 -13.30 -4.48
N GLY A 204 -15.23 -13.08 -3.57
CA GLY A 204 -14.95 -12.95 -2.14
C GLY A 204 -14.26 -14.19 -1.56
N GLU A 205 -14.80 -15.38 -1.81
CA GLU A 205 -14.19 -16.64 -1.35
C GLU A 205 -12.81 -16.88 -1.96
N LYS A 206 -12.65 -16.63 -3.27
CA LYS A 206 -11.39 -16.84 -4.00
C LYS A 206 -10.26 -15.95 -3.48
N ASN A 207 -10.58 -14.69 -3.12
CA ASN A 207 -9.60 -13.66 -2.81
C ASN A 207 -9.58 -13.28 -1.30
N GLU A 208 -10.32 -14.02 -0.47
CA GLU A 208 -10.47 -13.77 0.97
C GLU A 208 -10.97 -12.34 1.27
N LEU A 209 -11.95 -11.88 0.51
CA LEU A 209 -12.59 -10.57 0.65
C LEU A 209 -14.06 -10.69 1.00
N ASN A 210 -14.58 -9.73 1.75
CA ASN A 210 -15.99 -9.60 2.03
C ASN A 210 -16.59 -8.48 1.17
N PHE A 211 -17.61 -8.83 0.37
CA PHE A 211 -18.38 -7.88 -0.42
C PHE A 211 -19.76 -7.67 0.19
N HIS A 212 -20.10 -6.41 0.46
CA HIS A 212 -21.45 -6.00 0.86
C HIS A 212 -22.06 -5.14 -0.24
N VAL A 213 -23.37 -5.31 -0.45
CA VAL A 213 -24.15 -4.51 -1.39
C VAL A 213 -25.31 -3.90 -0.62
N LEU A 214 -25.41 -2.59 -0.66
CA LEU A 214 -26.45 -1.82 0.02
C LEU A 214 -27.33 -1.12 -1.01
N ASP A 215 -28.64 -1.25 -0.84
CA ASP A 215 -29.61 -0.42 -1.55
C ASP A 215 -29.51 1.02 -1.04
N THR A 216 -29.58 1.97 -1.97
CA THR A 216 -29.68 3.40 -1.62
C THR A 216 -31.14 3.86 -1.67
N ASN A 217 -31.40 5.09 -1.21
CA ASN A 217 -32.72 5.70 -1.32
C ASN A 217 -33.12 6.02 -2.77
N GLU A 218 -32.16 5.99 -3.71
CA GLU A 218 -32.39 6.25 -5.12
C GLU A 218 -32.61 4.94 -5.89
N SER A 219 -33.64 4.91 -6.74
CA SER A 219 -33.97 3.72 -7.52
C SER A 219 -32.79 3.30 -8.40
N ASN A 220 -32.46 2.01 -8.39
CA ASN A 220 -31.41 1.38 -9.19
C ASN A 220 -29.97 1.78 -8.83
N ILE A 221 -29.73 2.50 -7.74
CA ILE A 221 -28.39 2.81 -7.28
C ILE A 221 -28.03 1.90 -6.11
N LEU A 222 -26.91 1.19 -6.26
CA LEU A 222 -26.35 0.26 -5.30
C LEU A 222 -24.97 0.73 -4.87
N LEU A 223 -24.73 0.70 -3.56
CA LEU A 223 -23.42 0.93 -2.97
C LEU A 223 -22.74 -0.41 -2.70
N PHE A 224 -21.52 -0.57 -3.18
CA PHE A 224 -20.70 -1.76 -2.98
C PHE A 224 -19.57 -1.43 -2.01
N ILE A 225 -19.29 -2.38 -1.12
CA ILE A 225 -18.22 -2.28 -0.13
C ILE A 225 -17.39 -3.55 -0.22
N ALA A 226 -16.11 -3.42 -0.59
CA ALA A 226 -15.13 -4.50 -0.51
C ALA A 226 -14.25 -4.29 0.72
N ARG A 227 -14.05 -5.33 1.54
CA ARG A 227 -13.21 -5.24 2.74
C ARG A 227 -12.41 -6.50 3.02
N ASP A 228 -11.24 -6.33 3.62
CA ASP A 228 -10.49 -7.41 4.28
C ASP A 228 -10.64 -7.25 5.80
N GLU A 229 -11.21 -8.25 6.47
CA GLU A 229 -11.48 -8.20 7.92
C GLU A 229 -10.21 -8.32 8.78
N ASN A 230 -9.08 -8.68 8.18
CA ASN A 230 -7.81 -8.85 8.88
C ASN A 230 -6.93 -7.60 8.84
N ILE A 231 -7.32 -6.58 8.06
CA ILE A 231 -6.51 -5.39 7.81
C ILE A 231 -7.19 -4.17 8.39
N LYS A 232 -6.44 -3.46 9.22
CA LYS A 232 -6.85 -2.18 9.80
C LYS A 232 -5.92 -1.08 9.33
N ILE A 233 -6.51 0.04 8.92
CA ILE A 233 -5.80 1.28 8.59
C ILE A 233 -6.34 2.35 9.54
N LEU A 234 -5.43 3.09 10.20
CA LEU A 234 -5.78 4.06 11.25
C LEU A 234 -6.62 3.47 12.41
N GLY A 235 -6.48 2.16 12.66
CA GLY A 235 -7.24 1.45 13.70
C GLY A 235 -8.64 0.98 13.30
N GLU A 236 -9.12 1.40 12.13
CA GLU A 236 -10.43 1.06 11.57
C GLU A 236 -10.31 -0.04 10.51
N ASP A 237 -11.39 -0.78 10.28
CA ASP A 237 -11.42 -1.80 9.21
C ASP A 237 -11.31 -1.10 7.84
N TYR A 238 -10.43 -1.62 6.98
CA TYR A 238 -10.24 -1.03 5.66
C TYR A 238 -11.40 -1.38 4.73
N HIS A 239 -12.05 -0.35 4.20
CA HIS A 239 -13.15 -0.46 3.25
C HIS A 239 -12.79 0.20 1.92
N PHE A 240 -13.25 -0.39 0.82
CA PHE A 240 -13.19 0.19 -0.50
C PHE A 240 -14.60 0.27 -1.08
N TYR A 241 -15.07 1.48 -1.35
CA TYR A 241 -16.44 1.76 -1.77
C TYR A 241 -16.51 2.07 -3.26
N PHE A 242 -17.58 1.67 -3.91
CA PHE A 242 -17.93 2.17 -5.25
C PHE A 242 -19.43 2.06 -5.47
N ALA A 243 -19.99 2.92 -6.33
CA ALA A 243 -21.41 2.92 -6.64
C ALA A 243 -21.68 2.40 -8.05
N ASN A 244 -22.76 1.65 -8.24
CA ASN A 244 -23.29 1.35 -9.57
C ASN A 244 -24.75 1.78 -9.67
N LYS A 245 -25.08 2.45 -10.77
CA LYS A 245 -26.45 2.73 -11.18
C LYS A 245 -26.84 1.77 -12.29
N LEU A 246 -27.73 0.84 -11.97
CA LEU A 246 -28.22 -0.18 -12.90
C LEU A 246 -29.15 0.44 -13.95
N ASP A 247 -29.06 -0.09 -15.16
CA ASP A 247 -30.01 0.24 -16.23
C ASP A 247 -31.41 -0.29 -15.88
N LYS A 248 -32.42 0.27 -16.54
CA LYS A 248 -33.83 -0.11 -16.37
C LYS A 248 -34.23 -1.27 -17.28
#